data_AF-A0AA39NZY0-F1
#
_entry.id   AF-A0AA39NZY0-F1
#
_cell.length_a   1.000
_cell.length_b   1.000
_cell.length_c   1.000
_cell.angle_alpha   90.00
_cell.angle_beta   90.00
_cell.angle_gamma   90.00
#
_symmetry.space_group_name_H-M   'P 1'
#
loop_
_entity.id
_entity.type
_entity.pdbx_description
1 polymer ?
#
loop_
_entity_poly.entity_id
_entity_poly.type
_entity_poly.pdbx_seq_one_letter_code
_entity_poly.pdbx_strand_id
1 'polypeptide(L)'
;LVQNPHIQPSDGIIIYFSGHGTSYQSPERACLKSLCPIEALCPIDRDTRNNDNTPIPDISDREFNAILTHIYRAKRNRITVILDC
;
A
#
# COMPACT_ATOMS: atom_id res chain seq x y z
N LEU A 1 8.97 -2.14 -10.03
CA LEU A 1 8.00 -2.88 -10.87
C LEU A 1 7.65 -2.15 -12.17
N VAL A 2 7.14 -0.91 -12.12
CA VAL A 2 6.74 -0.10 -13.29
C VAL A 2 7.80 -0.04 -14.40
N GLN A 3 9.07 0.21 -14.04
CA GLN A 3 10.16 0.37 -14.99
C GLN A 3 10.91 -0.94 -15.31
N ASN A 4 10.50 -2.09 -14.76
CA ASN A 4 11.20 -3.35 -14.98
C ASN A 4 10.93 -3.83 -16.42
N PRO A 5 11.92 -3.85 -17.34
CA PRO A 5 11.69 -4.22 -18.74
C PRO A 5 11.45 -5.72 -18.94
N HIS A 6 11.74 -6.56 -17.94
CA HIS A 6 11.57 -8.00 -18.03
C HIS A 6 10.13 -8.47 -17.83
N ILE A 7 9.26 -7.64 -17.25
CA ILE A 7 7.83 -7.94 -17.11
C ILE A 7 7.15 -7.71 -18.46
N GLN A 8 6.79 -8.79 -19.13
CA GLN A 8 6.15 -8.78 -20.45
C GLN A 8 4.62 -8.70 -20.33
N PRO A 9 3.93 -8.25 -21.38
CA PRO A 9 2.47 -8.38 -21.46
C PRO A 9 2.01 -9.82 -21.25
N SER A 10 0.96 -10.02 -20.44
CA SER A 10 0.39 -11.32 -20.03
C SER A 10 1.08 -12.04 -18.88
N ASP A 11 2.24 -11.58 -18.40
CA ASP A 11 2.82 -12.08 -17.14
C ASP A 11 1.86 -11.84 -15.96
N GLY A 12 1.86 -12.76 -14.99
CA GLY A 12 1.20 -12.58 -13.70
C GLY A 12 2.11 -11.86 -12.73
N ILE A 13 1.60 -10.85 -12.03
CA ILE A 13 2.29 -10.20 -10.91
C ILE A 13 1.64 -10.66 -9.62
N ILE A 14 2.41 -11.32 -8.75
CA ILE A 14 1.97 -11.70 -7.41
C ILE A 14 2.70 -10.82 -6.41
N ILE A 15 1.93 -10.16 -5.54
CA ILE A 15 2.44 -9.40 -4.40
C ILE A 15 1.96 -10.11 -3.15
N TYR A 16 2.90 -10.54 -2.31
CA TYR A 16 2.63 -11.23 -1.05
C TYR A 16 3.21 -10.41 0.09
N PHE A 17 2.41 -10.19 1.14
CA PHE A 17 2.82 -9.57 2.38
C PHE A 17 2.30 -10.40 3.56
N SER A 18 3.19 -10.69 4.51
CA SER A 18 2.86 -11.30 5.80
C SER A 18 3.55 -10.49 6.89
N GLY A 19 2.78 -10.00 7.85
CA GLY A 19 3.24 -9.03 8.83
C GLY A 19 2.08 -8.35 9.54
N HIS A 20 2.35 -7.23 10.22
CA HIS A 20 1.32 -6.53 10.97
C HIS A 20 0.51 -5.57 10.08
N GLY A 21 -0.82 -5.65 10.18
CA GLY A 21 -1.75 -4.61 9.78
C GLY A 21 -2.12 -3.69 10.96
N THR A 22 -2.61 -2.50 10.66
CA THR A 22 -3.11 -1.53 11.64
C THR A 22 -4.29 -0.75 11.06
N SER A 23 -5.01 -0.02 11.92
CA SER A 23 -6.25 0.68 11.57
C SER A 23 -6.34 2.03 12.29
N TYR A 24 -6.49 3.10 11.52
CA TYR A 24 -6.55 4.49 11.99
C TYR A 24 -7.94 5.08 11.83
N GLN A 25 -8.35 5.93 12.77
CA GLN A 25 -9.55 6.76 12.56
C GLN A 25 -9.24 7.87 11.56
N SER A 26 -10.08 8.01 10.53
CA SER A 26 -9.95 9.10 9.56
C SER A 26 -10.13 10.46 10.25
N PRO A 27 -9.19 11.42 10.09
CA PRO A 27 -9.32 12.75 10.68
C PRO A 27 -10.36 13.64 9.97
N GLU A 28 -10.83 13.25 8.78
CA GLU A 28 -11.83 14.02 8.02
C GLU A 28 -13.25 13.86 8.59
N ARG A 29 -13.81 14.99 9.06
CA ARG A 29 -15.24 15.13 9.43
C ARG A 29 -16.21 14.90 8.26
N ALA A 30 -15.72 14.82 7.01
CA ALA A 30 -16.52 14.61 5.80
C ALA A 30 -16.96 13.16 5.60
N CYS A 31 -16.52 12.23 6.45
CA CYS A 31 -17.14 10.92 6.54
C CYS A 31 -18.51 11.09 7.21
N LEU A 32 -19.57 11.29 6.42
CA LEU A 32 -20.98 11.34 6.84
C LEU A 32 -21.48 10.04 7.52
N LYS A 33 -20.59 9.08 7.75
CA LYS A 33 -20.78 7.92 8.60
C LYS A 33 -19.47 7.71 9.33
N SER A 34 -19.55 7.58 10.65
CA SER A 34 -18.51 7.26 11.61
C SER A 34 -17.79 5.90 11.39
N LEU A 35 -17.47 5.51 10.14
CA LEU A 35 -17.29 4.09 9.78
C LEU A 35 -16.21 3.75 8.73
N CYS A 36 -15.31 4.65 8.33
CA CYS A 36 -14.20 4.26 7.43
C CYS A 36 -12.85 4.43 8.11
N PRO A 37 -12.42 3.47 8.95
CA PRO A 37 -11.03 3.42 9.36
C PRO A 37 -10.11 3.31 8.14
N ILE A 38 -8.93 3.91 8.22
CA ILE A 38 -7.85 3.75 7.25
C ILE A 38 -7.05 2.53 7.70
N GLU A 39 -7.09 1.47 6.91
CA GLU A 39 -6.23 0.31 7.13
C GLU A 39 -4.83 0.59 6.58
N ALA A 40 -3.81 0.03 7.21
CA ALA A 40 -2.43 0.21 6.77
C ALA A 40 -1.59 -1.03 7.04
N LEU A 41 -0.58 -1.24 6.19
CA LEU A 41 0.48 -2.22 6.41
C LEU A 41 1.58 -1.56 7.25
N CYS A 42 2.11 -2.27 8.25
CA CYS A 42 3.17 -1.78 9.12
C CYS A 42 4.56 -2.19 8.59
N PRO A 43 5.38 -1.27 8.04
CA PRO A 43 6.77 -1.54 7.73
C PRO A 43 7.58 -1.82 9.00
N ILE A 44 8.70 -2.53 8.87
CA ILE A 44 9.58 -2.84 10.02
C ILE A 44 10.21 -1.58 10.64
N ASP A 45 10.39 -0.55 9.84
CA ASP A 45 10.99 0.73 10.19
C ASP A 45 9.93 1.79 10.58
N ARG A 46 8.67 1.40 10.77
CA ARG A 46 7.64 2.29 11.33
C ARG A 46 8.13 2.98 12.59
N ASP A 47 7.75 4.25 12.76
CA ASP A 47 8.13 5.11 13.90
C ASP A 47 9.65 5.39 14.03
N THR A 48 10.52 4.74 13.25
CA THR A 48 11.93 5.12 13.18
C THR A 48 12.05 6.51 12.54
N ARG A 49 13.06 7.27 12.95
CA ARG A 49 13.23 8.65 12.48
C ARG A 49 14.07 8.69 11.22
N ASN A 50 13.56 9.33 10.18
CA ASN A 50 14.32 9.61 8.97
C ASN A 50 15.36 10.73 9.19
N ASN A 51 16.11 11.09 8.14
CA ASN A 51 17.13 12.15 8.19
C ASN A 51 16.58 13.52 8.63
N ASP A 52 15.30 13.77 8.38
CA ASP A 52 14.59 14.99 8.74
C ASP A 52 13.90 14.86 10.13
N ASN A 53 14.30 13.86 10.92
CA ASN A 53 13.78 13.60 12.26
C ASN A 53 12.25 13.34 12.31
N THR A 54 11.66 13.00 11.16
CA THR A 54 10.23 12.67 10.98
C THR A 54 10.05 11.15 11.10
N PRO A 55 9.03 10.66 11.83
CA PRO A 55 8.77 9.22 11.92
C PRO A 55 8.35 8.68 10.56
N ILE A 56 8.88 7.51 10.19
CA ILE A 56 8.46 6.78 9.00
C ILE A 56 7.02 6.29 9.22
N PRO A 57 6.09 6.63 8.31
CA PRO A 57 4.69 6.24 8.44
C PRO A 57 4.44 4.79 7.99
N ASP A 58 3.29 4.27 8.34
CA ASP A 58 2.75 3.05 7.72
C ASP A 58 2.31 3.30 6.27
N ILE A 59 2.05 2.22 5.54
CA ILE A 59 1.53 2.29 4.17
C ILE A 59 0.02 2.12 4.20
N SER A 60 -0.72 3.20 3.96
CA SER A 60 -2.19 3.14 3.95
C SER A 60 -2.75 2.32 2.78
N ASP A 61 -3.93 1.76 2.96
CA ASP A 61 -4.73 1.11 1.91
C ASP A 61 -4.90 1.99 0.66
N ARG A 62 -5.06 3.30 0.86
CA ARG A 62 -5.14 4.31 -0.20
C ARG A 62 -3.85 4.43 -0.99
N GLU A 63 -2.71 4.52 -0.30
CA GLU A 63 -1.38 4.58 -0.94
C GLU A 63 -1.06 3.27 -1.65
N PHE A 64 -1.33 2.13 -1.00
CA PHE A 64 -1.13 0.82 -1.57
C PHE A 64 -1.96 0.64 -2.84
N ASN A 65 -3.25 1.03 -2.83
CA ASN A 65 -4.10 1.03 -4.01
C ASN A 65 -3.59 1.98 -5.11
N ALA A 66 -3.04 3.15 -4.75
CA ALA A 66 -2.44 4.07 -5.72
C ALA A 66 -1.20 3.45 -6.39
N ILE A 67 -0.35 2.76 -5.63
CA ILE A 67 0.82 2.02 -6.13
C ILE A 67 0.37 0.91 -7.09
N LEU A 68 -0.61 0.09 -6.70
CA LEU A 68 -1.15 -0.98 -7.55
C LEU A 68 -1.75 -0.43 -8.85
N THR A 69 -2.49 0.68 -8.76
CA THR A 69 -3.06 1.37 -9.92
C THR A 69 -1.96 1.86 -10.86
N HIS A 70 -0.88 2.42 -10.32
CA HIS A 70 0.25 2.90 -11.11
C HIS A 70 0.97 1.74 -11.83
N ILE A 71 1.19 0.61 -11.14
CA ILE A 71 1.73 -0.63 -11.74
C ILE A 71 0.80 -1.11 -12.85
N TYR A 72 -0.50 -1.24 -12.59
CA TYR A 72 -1.48 -1.72 -13.56
C TYR A 72 -1.53 -0.84 -14.81
N ARG A 73 -1.50 0.49 -14.65
CA ARG A 73 -1.50 1.42 -15.80
C ARG A 73 -0.25 1.29 -16.66
N ALA A 74 0.91 1.10 -16.03
CA ALA A 74 2.17 0.98 -16.75
C ALA A 74 2.37 -0.39 -17.42
N LYS A 75 1.87 -1.46 -16.79
CA LYS A 75 2.15 -2.85 -17.18
C LYS A 75 0.99 -3.55 -17.88
N ARG A 76 -0.26 -3.22 -17.51
CA ARG A 76 -1.50 -3.88 -17.96
C ARG A 76 -1.56 -5.39 -17.64
N ASN A 77 -0.68 -5.86 -16.76
CA ASN A 77 -0.64 -7.24 -16.29
C ASN A 77 -1.71 -7.52 -15.23
N ARG A 78 -2.07 -8.81 -15.07
CA ARG A 78 -2.93 -9.26 -13.96
C ARG A 78 -2.12 -9.20 -12.67
N ILE A 79 -2.63 -8.46 -11.69
CA ILE A 79 -2.03 -8.35 -10.36
C ILE A 79 -2.89 -9.15 -9.38
N THR A 80 -2.26 -10.01 -8.60
CA THR A 80 -2.89 -10.72 -7.47
C THR A 80 -2.15 -10.33 -6.21
N VAL A 81 -2.89 -9.89 -5.20
CA VAL A 81 -2.34 -9.48 -3.91
C VAL A 81 -2.84 -10.43 -2.85
N ILE A 82 -1.93 -10.90 -2.00
CA ILE A 82 -2.21 -11.76 -0.85
C ILE A 82 -1.65 -11.06 0.37
N LEU A 83 -2.53 -10.75 1.32
CA LEU A 83 -2.21 -10.10 2.58
C LEU A 83 -2.51 -11.09 3.72
N ASP A 84 -1.51 -11.35 4.54
CA ASP A 84 -1.57 -12.20 5.74
C ASP A 84 -1.21 -11.33 6.95
N CYS A 85 -2.16 -10.47 7.34
CA CYS A 85 -1.96 -9.38 8.31
C CYS A 85 -3.23 -9.05 9.10
#